data_AF-A0A2E7LJ61-F1
#
_entry.id   AF-A0A2E7LJ61-F1
#
_cell.length_a   1.000
_cell.length_b   1.000
_cell.length_c   1.000
_cell.angle_alpha   90.00
_cell.angle_beta   90.00
_cell.angle_gamma   90.00
#
_symmetry.space_group_name_H-M   'P 1'
#
loop_
_entity.id
_entity.type
_entity.pdbx_description
1 polymer ?
#
loop_
_entity_poly.entity_id
_entity_poly.type
_entity_poly.pdbx_seq_one_letter_code
_entity_poly.pdbx_strand_id
1 'polypeptide(L)'
;MDTKPLLGRVEEVGGFVDLNAYEAGQGYEAARKALTSMSPEEIVSLVKDSNLRGRGGAGFPTGLKWSFVPQGDAAGEGAKYLVCNADEMEPGTFKDRFLLENNPHVLIEGMIIGAYAIQAEK
;
A
#
# COMPACT_ATOMS: atom_id res chain seq x y z
N MET A 1 17.60 -8.97 -3.59
CA MET A 1 16.30 -8.30 -3.74
C MET A 1 15.45 -9.19 -4.61
N ASP A 2 14.29 -9.58 -4.12
CA ASP A 2 13.30 -10.26 -4.94
C ASP A 2 12.91 -9.33 -6.10
N THR A 3 12.91 -9.84 -7.33
CA THR A 3 12.75 -9.05 -8.55
C THR A 3 11.28 -8.89 -8.97
N LYS A 4 10.36 -9.59 -8.29
CA LYS A 4 8.91 -9.58 -8.61
C LYS A 4 8.04 -9.28 -7.38
N PRO A 5 8.13 -8.06 -6.80
CA PRO A 5 7.54 -7.75 -5.50
C PRO A 5 6.00 -7.83 -5.42
N LEU A 6 5.28 -7.75 -6.55
CA LEU A 6 3.81 -7.71 -6.56
C LEU A 6 3.17 -8.97 -7.16
N LEU A 7 3.83 -9.59 -8.15
CA LEU A 7 3.28 -10.73 -8.89
C LEU A 7 4.02 -12.05 -8.62
N GLY A 8 5.14 -12.04 -7.89
CA GLY A 8 5.91 -13.27 -7.60
C GLY A 8 5.04 -14.36 -6.97
N ARG A 9 4.24 -13.99 -5.96
CA ARG A 9 3.29 -14.93 -5.31
C ARG A 9 2.22 -15.48 -6.25
N VAL A 10 1.74 -14.69 -7.21
CA VAL A 10 0.75 -15.14 -8.21
C VAL A 10 1.36 -16.22 -9.10
N GLU A 11 2.62 -16.05 -9.50
CA GLU A 11 3.35 -17.02 -10.30
C GLU A 11 3.64 -18.31 -9.51
N GLU A 12 4.02 -18.19 -8.24
CA GLU A 12 4.30 -19.33 -7.35
C GLU A 12 3.06 -20.18 -7.07
N VAL A 13 1.92 -19.53 -6.81
CA VAL A 13 0.62 -20.20 -6.59
C VAL A 13 0.01 -20.69 -7.90
N GLY A 14 0.40 -20.10 -9.03
CA GLY A 14 -0.16 -20.41 -10.35
C GLY A 14 -1.54 -19.80 -10.59
N GLY A 15 -1.87 -18.68 -9.93
CA GLY A 15 -3.18 -18.02 -10.03
C GLY A 15 -3.56 -17.19 -8.80
N PHE A 16 -4.83 -17.27 -8.42
CA PHE A 16 -5.38 -16.52 -7.28
C PHE A 16 -4.69 -16.89 -5.97
N VAL A 17 -4.17 -15.88 -5.28
CA VAL A 17 -3.56 -15.97 -3.95
C VAL A 17 -4.64 -15.71 -2.91
N ASP A 18 -5.16 -16.78 -2.32
CA ASP A 18 -6.07 -16.70 -1.18
C ASP A 18 -5.35 -16.26 0.11
N LEU A 19 -6.11 -16.05 1.19
CA LEU A 19 -5.56 -15.62 2.47
C LEU A 19 -4.50 -16.58 3.02
N ASN A 20 -4.74 -17.90 2.95
CA ASN A 20 -3.82 -18.89 3.49
C ASN A 20 -2.50 -18.90 2.72
N ALA A 21 -2.57 -18.84 1.39
CA ALA A 21 -1.39 -18.74 0.52
C ALA A 21 -0.64 -17.41 0.77
N TYR A 22 -1.37 -16.32 0.98
CA TYR A 22 -0.79 -15.01 1.28
C TYR A 22 -0.01 -15.05 2.61
N GLU A 23 -0.61 -15.59 3.68
CA GLU A 23 0.02 -15.72 5.00
C GLU A 23 1.20 -16.72 4.98
N ALA A 24 1.07 -17.84 4.27
CA ALA A 24 2.17 -18.80 4.10
C ALA A 24 3.40 -18.17 3.41
N GLY A 25 3.17 -17.21 2.51
CA GLY A 25 4.19 -16.39 1.87
C GLY A 25 4.64 -15.17 2.70
N GLN A 26 4.47 -15.20 4.02
CA GLN A 26 4.80 -14.09 4.95
C GLN A 26 3.97 -12.82 4.73
N GLY A 27 2.76 -12.96 4.19
CA GLY A 27 1.80 -11.87 4.08
C GLY A 27 1.37 -11.35 5.46
N TYR A 28 1.04 -10.06 5.53
CA TYR A 28 0.68 -9.34 6.76
C TYR A 28 1.78 -9.19 7.80
N GLU A 29 2.98 -9.76 7.60
CA GLU A 29 4.11 -9.52 8.49
C GLU A 29 4.56 -8.04 8.46
N ALA A 30 4.53 -7.39 7.30
CA ALA A 30 4.91 -5.99 7.17
C ALA A 30 3.87 -5.08 7.83
N ALA A 31 2.57 -5.36 7.65
CA ALA A 31 1.52 -4.65 8.38
C ALA A 31 1.63 -4.86 9.89
N ARG A 32 1.90 -6.08 10.36
CA ARG A 32 2.10 -6.35 11.78
C ARG A 32 3.25 -5.51 12.34
N LYS A 33 4.41 -5.54 11.68
CA LYS A 33 5.58 -4.74 12.06
C LYS A 33 5.26 -3.24 12.09
N ALA A 34 4.59 -2.74 11.05
CA ALA A 34 4.21 -1.32 10.95
C ALA A 34 3.33 -0.91 12.14
N LEU A 35 2.33 -1.71 12.49
CA LEU A 35 1.37 -1.39 13.55
C LEU A 35 1.92 -1.57 14.97
N THR A 36 2.86 -2.50 15.19
CA THR A 36 3.32 -2.84 16.55
C THR A 36 4.68 -2.24 16.90
N SER A 37 5.44 -1.79 15.92
CA SER A 37 6.88 -1.52 16.13
C SER A 37 7.41 -0.31 15.37
N MET A 38 6.55 0.43 14.66
CA MET A 38 6.93 1.66 13.96
C MET A 38 5.93 2.77 14.26
N SER A 39 6.38 4.00 14.34
CA SER A 39 5.50 5.17 14.35
C SER A 39 5.02 5.53 12.93
N PRO A 40 3.89 6.24 12.79
CA PRO A 40 3.45 6.75 11.49
C PRO A 40 4.53 7.59 10.78
N GLU A 41 5.26 8.42 11.53
CA GLU A 41 6.33 9.28 11.02
C GLU A 41 7.51 8.47 10.49
N GLU A 42 7.89 7.39 11.17
CA GLU A 42 8.95 6.49 10.71
C GLU A 42 8.58 5.83 9.37
N ILE A 43 7.32 5.45 9.19
CA ILE A 43 6.83 4.86 7.94
C ILE A 43 6.84 5.91 6.82
N VAL A 44 6.36 7.13 7.09
CA VAL A 44 6.40 8.23 6.10
C VAL A 44 7.84 8.53 5.68
N SER A 45 8.79 8.56 6.62
CA SER A 45 10.21 8.76 6.32
C SER A 45 10.76 7.62 5.47
N LEU A 46 10.48 6.36 5.85
CA LEU A 46 10.90 5.19 5.08
C LEU A 46 10.42 5.24 3.62
N VAL A 47 9.16 5.62 3.40
CA VAL A 47 8.60 5.75 2.04
C VAL A 47 9.24 6.92 1.29
N LYS A 48 9.54 8.02 1.98
CA LYS A 48 10.27 9.15 1.38
C LYS A 48 11.67 8.74 0.93
N ASP A 49 12.40 8.03 1.79
CA ASP A 49 13.78 7.57 1.52
C ASP A 49 13.83 6.49 0.43
N SER A 50 12.75 5.71 0.27
CA SER A 50 12.61 4.73 -0.81
C SER A 50 12.52 5.35 -2.22
N ASN A 51 12.31 6.66 -2.32
CA ASN A 51 12.05 7.36 -3.57
C ASN A 51 10.85 6.80 -4.36
N LEU A 52 9.86 6.21 -3.66
CA LEU A 52 8.64 5.75 -4.30
C LEU A 52 7.89 6.93 -4.96
N ARG A 53 7.58 6.76 -6.24
CA ARG A 53 6.79 7.72 -7.03
C ARG A 53 5.40 7.15 -7.30
N GLY A 54 4.41 8.05 -7.41
CA GLY A 54 3.04 7.70 -7.74
C GLY A 54 2.93 6.90 -9.04
N ARG A 55 2.22 5.78 -9.00
CA ARG A 55 2.08 4.82 -10.11
C ARG A 55 0.82 5.00 -10.96
N GLY A 56 -0.02 5.98 -10.64
CA GLY A 56 -1.17 6.38 -11.46
C GLY A 56 -0.84 7.45 -12.52
N GLY A 57 0.36 7.42 -13.11
CA GLY A 57 0.77 8.35 -14.17
C GLY A 57 1.43 9.67 -13.71
N ALA A 58 0.95 10.28 -12.62
CA ALA A 58 1.46 11.59 -12.18
C ALA A 58 2.94 11.59 -11.71
N GLY A 59 3.45 10.47 -11.21
CA GLY A 59 4.85 10.33 -10.79
C GLY A 59 5.30 11.23 -9.63
N PHE A 60 4.37 11.79 -8.85
CA PHE A 60 4.70 12.61 -7.67
C PHE A 60 5.34 11.76 -6.55
N PRO A 61 6.34 12.24 -5.79
CA PRO A 61 6.94 11.46 -4.71
C PRO A 61 5.94 11.12 -3.60
N THR A 62 5.69 9.82 -3.38
CA THR A 62 4.62 9.34 -2.49
C THR A 62 4.87 9.74 -1.03
N GLY A 63 6.10 9.58 -0.53
CA GLY A 63 6.43 9.95 0.85
C GLY A 63 6.25 11.46 1.12
N LEU A 64 6.59 12.31 0.14
CA LEU A 64 6.32 13.75 0.23
C LEU A 64 4.82 14.03 0.23
N LYS A 65 4.03 13.36 -0.63
CA LYS A 65 2.58 13.50 -0.66
C LYS A 65 1.96 13.17 0.71
N TRP A 66 2.42 12.10 1.36
CA TRP A 66 1.92 11.70 2.68
C TRP A 66 2.28 12.72 3.76
N SER A 67 3.45 13.36 3.69
CA SER A 67 3.85 14.40 4.65
C SER A 67 2.98 15.65 4.65
N PHE A 68 2.14 15.85 3.62
CA PHE A 68 1.16 16.94 3.59
C PHE A 68 -0.12 16.63 4.35
N VAL A 69 -0.38 15.38 4.73
CA VAL A 69 -1.57 15.02 5.52
C VAL A 69 -1.37 15.53 6.94
N PRO A 70 -2.25 16.38 7.48
CA PRO A 70 -2.11 16.89 8.84
C PRO A 70 -2.18 15.77 9.89
N GLN A 71 -1.30 15.85 10.90
CA GLN A 71 -1.17 14.86 11.98
C GLN A 71 -1.45 15.50 13.35
N GLY A 72 -1.88 14.69 14.32
CA GLY A 72 -2.19 15.14 15.68
C GLY A 72 -3.20 16.30 15.69
N ASP A 73 -2.94 17.31 16.53
CA ASP A 73 -3.82 18.46 16.71
C ASP A 73 -4.09 19.26 15.41
N ALA A 74 -3.18 19.20 14.44
CA ALA A 74 -3.33 19.88 13.15
C ALA A 74 -4.37 19.20 12.23
N ALA A 75 -4.77 17.96 12.52
CA ALA A 75 -5.80 17.25 11.75
C ALA A 75 -7.21 17.85 11.89
N GLY A 76 -7.43 18.66 12.93
CA GLY A 76 -8.75 19.20 13.25
C GLY A 76 -9.74 18.12 13.65
N GLU A 77 -11.02 18.48 13.71
CA GLU A 77 -12.09 17.56 14.07
C GLU A 77 -12.57 16.80 12.82
N GLY A 78 -12.44 15.48 12.81
CA GLY A 78 -12.98 14.63 11.74
C GLY A 78 -12.15 13.38 11.46
N ALA A 79 -12.80 12.38 10.86
CA ALA A 79 -12.11 11.16 10.44
C ALA A 79 -11.28 11.41 9.18
N LYS A 80 -10.05 10.89 9.17
CA LYS A 80 -9.20 10.84 7.97
C LYS A 80 -9.53 9.60 7.14
N TYR A 81 -9.52 9.75 5.82
CA TYR A 81 -9.88 8.70 4.86
C TYR A 81 -8.70 8.36 3.95
N LEU A 82 -8.51 7.08 3.66
CA LEU A 82 -7.63 6.59 2.61
C LEU A 82 -8.47 6.09 1.43
N VAL A 83 -8.21 6.65 0.24
CA VAL A 83 -8.88 6.22 -0.99
C VAL A 83 -7.90 5.50 -1.89
N CYS A 84 -8.20 4.24 -2.23
CA CYS A 84 -7.52 3.53 -3.30
C CYS A 84 -8.12 3.94 -4.64
N ASN A 85 -7.30 4.48 -5.54
CA ASN A 85 -7.73 4.69 -6.92
C ASN A 85 -7.55 3.38 -7.71
N ALA A 86 -8.62 2.60 -7.79
CA ALA A 86 -8.68 1.39 -8.62
C ALA A 86 -9.34 1.63 -9.99
N ASP A 87 -9.53 2.90 -10.38
CA ASP A 87 -9.99 3.27 -11.72
C ASP A 87 -8.88 3.03 -12.74
N GLU A 88 -9.06 2.00 -13.56
CA GLU A 88 -8.11 1.60 -14.62
C GLU A 88 -8.73 1.81 -16.01
N MET A 89 -9.22 3.03 -16.28
CA MET A 89 -9.91 3.35 -17.54
C MET A 89 -8.99 3.89 -18.64
N GLU A 90 -7.70 4.16 -18.37
CA GLU A 90 -6.76 4.64 -19.37
C GLU A 90 -6.51 3.56 -20.45
N PRO A 91 -6.72 3.87 -21.76
CA PRO A 91 -6.52 2.90 -22.83
C PRO A 91 -5.12 2.26 -22.80
N GLY A 92 -5.07 0.94 -22.82
CA GLY A 92 -3.82 0.18 -22.78
C GLY A 92 -3.28 -0.12 -21.38
N THR A 93 -3.96 0.31 -20.32
CA THR A 93 -3.60 0.00 -18.92
C THR A 93 -4.46 -1.17 -18.41
N PHE A 94 -3.82 -2.21 -17.86
CA PHE A 94 -4.49 -3.43 -17.35
C PHE A 94 -3.70 -4.13 -16.22
N LYS A 95 -2.77 -3.40 -15.61
CA LYS A 95 -1.82 -3.88 -14.59
C LYS A 95 -2.50 -4.07 -13.22
N ASP A 96 -3.40 -3.17 -12.85
CA ASP A 96 -4.04 -3.14 -11.53
C ASP A 96 -5.15 -4.18 -11.49
N ARG A 97 -5.92 -4.36 -12.57
CA ARG A 97 -6.91 -5.43 -12.70
C ARG A 97 -6.32 -6.79 -12.36
N PHE A 98 -5.17 -7.14 -12.94
CA PHE A 98 -4.55 -8.45 -12.69
C PHE A 98 -4.15 -8.62 -11.22
N LEU A 99 -3.65 -7.55 -10.58
CA LEU A 99 -3.29 -7.57 -9.16
C LEU A 99 -4.53 -7.72 -8.27
N LEU A 100 -5.60 -7.00 -8.56
CA LEU A 100 -6.86 -7.05 -7.83
C LEU A 100 -7.55 -8.42 -7.97
N GLU A 101 -7.53 -8.99 -9.17
CA GLU A 101 -8.13 -10.30 -9.45
C GLU A 101 -7.34 -11.45 -8.82
N ASN A 102 -6.01 -11.38 -8.74
CA ASN A 102 -5.17 -12.54 -8.38
C ASN A 102 -4.40 -12.39 -7.06
N ASN A 103 -4.18 -11.19 -6.54
CA ASN A 103 -3.45 -10.98 -5.28
C ASN A 103 -4.02 -9.80 -4.49
N PRO A 104 -5.32 -9.81 -4.14
CA PRO A 104 -5.98 -8.67 -3.49
C PRO A 104 -5.37 -8.33 -2.12
N HIS A 105 -4.84 -9.33 -1.41
CA HIS A 105 -4.27 -9.16 -0.07
C HIS A 105 -3.04 -8.25 -0.05
N VAL A 106 -2.25 -8.18 -1.14
CA VAL A 106 -1.10 -7.25 -1.22
C VAL A 106 -1.54 -5.80 -1.22
N LEU A 107 -2.67 -5.50 -1.88
CA LEU A 107 -3.26 -4.16 -1.84
C LEU A 107 -3.80 -3.85 -0.45
N ILE A 108 -4.55 -4.79 0.14
CA ILE A 108 -5.14 -4.62 1.47
C ILE A 108 -4.04 -4.36 2.51
N GLU A 109 -2.95 -5.14 2.49
CA GLU A 109 -1.81 -4.92 3.39
C GLU A 109 -1.17 -3.55 3.18
N GLY A 110 -0.96 -3.14 1.93
CA GLY A 110 -0.46 -1.80 1.60
C GLY A 110 -1.39 -0.67 2.07
N MET A 111 -2.70 -0.87 1.96
CA MET A 111 -3.70 0.09 2.46
C MET A 111 -3.71 0.19 3.97
N ILE A 112 -3.57 -0.93 4.70
CA ILE A 112 -3.46 -0.92 6.17
C ILE A 112 -2.23 -0.10 6.59
N ILE A 113 -1.08 -0.36 5.99
CA ILE A 113 0.17 0.37 6.30
C ILE A 113 0.03 1.86 5.94
N GLY A 114 -0.49 2.15 4.74
CA GLY A 114 -0.67 3.53 4.29
C GLY A 114 -1.66 4.31 5.14
N ALA A 115 -2.77 3.69 5.53
CA ALA A 115 -3.78 4.29 6.41
C ALA A 115 -3.16 4.58 7.78
N TYR A 116 -2.45 3.63 8.37
CA TYR A 116 -1.75 3.84 9.63
C TYR A 116 -0.73 4.99 9.55
N ALA A 117 0.07 5.03 8.48
CA ALA A 117 1.10 6.06 8.27
C ALA A 117 0.54 7.48 8.19
N ILE A 118 -0.69 7.65 7.66
CA ILE A 118 -1.37 8.97 7.60
C ILE A 118 -2.42 9.15 8.70
N GLN A 119 -2.55 8.15 9.59
CA GLN A 119 -3.59 8.00 10.62
C GLN A 119 -5.02 8.13 10.06
N ALA A 120 -5.31 7.51 8.92
CA ALA A 120 -6.66 7.35 8.40
C ALA A 120 -7.42 6.27 9.18
N GLU A 121 -8.69 6.54 9.48
CA GLU A 121 -9.58 5.61 10.18
C GLU A 121 -10.41 4.74 9.24
N LYS A 122 -10.57 5.19 7.98
CA LYS A 122 -11.51 4.63 7.01
C LYS A 122 -10.88 4.56 5.63
#